data_AF-W2UKI1-F1
#
_entry.id   AF-W2UKI1-F1
#
_cell.length_a   1.000
_cell.length_b   1.000
_cell.length_c   1.000
_cell.angle_alpha   90.00
_cell.angle_beta   90.00
_cell.angle_gamma   90.00
#
_symmetry.space_group_name_H-M   'P 1'
#
loop_
_entity.id
_entity.type
_entity.pdbx_description
1 polymer ?
#
loop_
_entity_poly.entity_id
_entity_poly.type
_entity_poly.pdbx_seq_one_letter_code
_entity_poly.pdbx_strand_id
1 'polypeptide(L)'
;MNFVQQIVESHGGAYSQEPLKKVHSPKGLITYQPKRGKIEVNGTQIEIHFKESGGVSGSVEPIRIILKLKNDIKNNLSIYPSTYLIYLTDLLAQPKNLNIPKEIKQQFSFRGDKELIKKIVADSRFCSSILNEFIYISLFRSKPKQIMLTPEYGLESVEHFNKLITALIIIEEKIKEVPR
;
A
#
# COMPACT_ATOMS: atom_id res chain seq x y z
N MET A 1 20.68 4.46 12.81
CA MET A 1 20.18 4.74 11.45
C MET A 1 18.67 4.50 11.46
N ASN A 2 17.87 5.40 10.91
CA ASN A 2 16.41 5.21 10.86
C ASN A 2 16.08 4.11 9.83
N PHE A 3 15.14 3.22 10.14
CA PHE A 3 14.69 2.15 9.24
C PHE A 3 14.26 2.65 7.85
N VAL A 4 13.56 3.79 7.77
CA VAL A 4 13.20 4.39 6.46
C VAL A 4 14.45 4.86 5.71
N GLN A 5 15.42 5.42 6.42
CA GLN A 5 16.69 5.84 5.82
C GLN A 5 17.45 4.62 5.29
N GLN A 6 17.50 3.52 6.05
CA GLN A 6 18.12 2.27 5.61
C GLN A 6 17.49 1.72 4.33
N ILE A 7 16.16 1.69 4.24
CA ILE A 7 15.45 1.26 3.02
C ILE A 7 15.80 2.16 1.83
N VAL A 8 15.81 3.48 2.04
CA VAL A 8 16.06 4.44 0.96
C VAL A 8 17.49 4.32 0.47
N GLU A 9 18.46 4.25 1.38
CA GLU A 9 19.88 4.09 1.06
C GLU A 9 20.16 2.74 0.38
N SER A 10 19.51 1.65 0.80
CA SER A 10 19.67 0.33 0.17
C SER A 10 19.20 0.31 -1.29
N HIS A 11 18.37 1.28 -1.69
CA HIS A 11 17.87 1.46 -3.05
C HIS A 11 18.51 2.66 -3.76
N GLY A 12 19.59 3.25 -3.21
CA GLY A 12 20.26 4.41 -3.79
C GLY A 12 19.39 5.68 -3.89
N GLY A 13 18.35 5.77 -3.05
CA GLY A 13 17.37 6.83 -3.09
C GLY A 13 17.71 8.08 -2.28
N ALA A 14 16.80 9.05 -2.30
CA ALA A 14 16.90 10.31 -1.56
C ALA A 14 16.00 10.30 -0.31
N TYR A 15 16.60 10.52 0.86
CA TYR A 15 15.90 10.62 2.15
C TYR A 15 15.77 12.09 2.57
N SER A 16 14.62 12.45 3.15
CA SER A 16 14.43 13.73 3.81
C SER A 16 13.61 13.60 5.09
N GLN A 17 13.92 14.46 6.06
CA GLN A 17 13.29 14.47 7.37
C GLN A 17 12.90 15.91 7.71
N GLU A 18 11.63 16.12 8.03
CA GLU A 18 11.13 17.42 8.47
C GLU A 18 11.42 17.61 9.98
N PRO A 19 11.46 18.86 10.46
CA PRO A 19 11.54 19.15 11.89
C PRO A 19 10.36 18.54 12.66
N LEU A 20 10.57 18.24 13.94
CA LEU A 20 9.53 17.75 14.85
C LEU A 20 8.40 18.78 14.94
N LYS A 21 7.17 18.34 14.69
CA LYS A 21 5.95 19.14 14.78
C LYS A 21 5.20 18.79 16.06
N LYS A 22 4.59 19.79 16.69
CA LYS A 22 3.81 19.66 17.92
C LYS A 22 2.38 20.10 17.63
N VAL A 23 1.40 19.29 18.00
CA VAL A 23 -0.03 19.59 17.85
C VAL A 23 -0.70 19.40 19.19
N HIS A 24 -1.33 20.47 19.67
CA HIS A 24 -2.16 20.44 20.86
C HIS A 24 -3.57 20.00 20.45
N SER A 25 -4.09 18.96 21.10
CA SER A 25 -5.46 18.49 20.93
C SER A 25 -6.17 18.47 22.29
N PRO A 26 -7.52 18.40 22.32
CA PRO A 26 -8.25 18.18 23.56
C PRO A 26 -7.85 16.91 24.32
N LYS A 27 -7.22 15.94 23.63
CA LYS A 27 -6.72 14.68 24.19
C LYS A 27 -5.25 14.74 24.62
N GLY A 28 -4.63 15.93 24.61
CA GLY A 28 -3.23 16.14 24.99
C GLY A 28 -2.32 16.55 23.82
N LEU A 29 -1.02 16.59 24.11
CA LEU A 29 0.02 16.94 23.15
C LEU A 29 0.40 15.73 22.30
N ILE A 30 0.35 15.91 20.98
CA ILE A 30 0.85 14.96 19.99
C ILE A 30 2.08 15.59 19.35
N THR A 31 3.20 14.86 19.36
CA THR A 31 4.41 15.26 18.61
C THR A 31 4.60 14.30 17.46
N TYR A 32 4.96 14.81 16.28
CA TYR A 32 5.26 13.95 15.14
C TYR A 32 6.40 14.47 14.29
N GLN A 33 7.18 13.55 13.70
CA GLN A 33 8.29 13.88 12.80
C GLN A 33 8.04 13.25 11.42
N PRO A 34 7.62 14.05 10.42
CA PRO A 34 7.47 13.57 9.05
C PRO A 34 8.82 13.18 8.46
N LYS A 35 8.89 11.97 7.90
CA LYS A 35 10.05 11.44 7.20
C LYS A 35 9.60 10.97 5.82
N ARG A 36 10.41 11.24 4.80
CA ARG A 36 10.10 10.90 3.42
C ARG A 36 11.30 10.23 2.76
N GLY A 37 11.02 9.17 2.01
CA GLY A 37 11.97 8.49 1.15
C GLY A 37 11.51 8.57 -0.30
N LYS A 38 12.44 8.72 -1.23
CA LYS A 38 12.20 8.55 -2.66
C LYS A 38 13.20 7.56 -3.21
N ILE A 39 12.70 6.51 -3.84
CA ILE A 39 13.51 5.51 -4.52
C ILE A 39 12.98 5.30 -5.94
N GLU A 40 13.83 4.74 -6.80
CA GLU A 40 13.45 4.33 -8.14
C GLU A 40 13.70 2.82 -8.26
N VAL A 41 12.67 2.08 -8.67
CA VAL A 41 12.75 0.63 -8.87
C VAL A 41 12.22 0.35 -10.27
N ASN A 42 13.04 -0.25 -11.13
CA ASN A 42 12.70 -0.60 -12.52
C ASN A 42 12.14 0.58 -13.35
N GLY A 43 12.64 1.80 -13.14
CA GLY A 43 12.14 2.99 -13.84
C GLY A 43 10.80 3.54 -13.32
N THR A 44 10.36 3.05 -12.15
CA THR A 44 9.16 3.47 -11.43
C THR A 44 9.53 4.17 -10.14
N GLN A 45 8.99 5.37 -9.93
CA GLN A 45 9.24 6.17 -8.74
C GLN A 45 8.33 5.71 -7.58
N ILE A 46 8.96 5.44 -6.44
CA ILE A 46 8.28 5.06 -5.20
C ILE A 46 8.60 6.11 -4.13
N GLU A 47 7.55 6.64 -3.51
CA GLU A 47 7.66 7.53 -2.36
C GLU A 47 7.22 6.80 -1.09
N ILE A 48 8.04 6.89 -0.03
CA ILE A 48 7.75 6.33 1.28
C ILE A 48 7.47 7.51 2.20
N HIS A 49 6.28 7.57 2.78
CA HIS A 49 5.90 8.60 3.73
C HIS A 49 5.74 7.93 5.10
N PHE A 50 6.46 8.45 6.08
CA PHE A 50 6.47 7.94 7.43
C PHE A 50 6.17 9.09 8.38
N LYS A 51 5.28 8.85 9.33
CA LYS A 51 5.00 9.82 10.39
C LYS A 51 5.25 9.15 11.73
N GLU A 52 6.42 9.40 12.29
CA GLU A 52 6.69 9.04 13.67
C GLU A 52 5.76 9.87 14.56
N SER A 53 4.98 9.25 15.44
CA SER A 53 4.15 9.97 16.41
C SER A 53 4.50 9.54 17.82
N GLY A 54 4.71 10.51 18.69
CA GLY A 54 4.90 10.32 20.14
C GLY A 54 3.88 11.14 20.94
N GLY A 55 3.56 10.67 22.15
CA GLY A 55 2.56 11.26 23.03
C GLY A 55 1.49 10.27 23.47
N VAL A 56 0.29 10.76 23.77
CA VAL A 56 -0.79 9.98 24.43
C VAL A 56 -1.54 9.04 23.46
N SER A 57 -1.35 9.15 22.14
CA SER A 57 -1.96 8.22 21.16
C SER A 57 -0.98 7.11 20.76
N GLY A 58 -1.45 5.87 20.79
CA GLY A 58 -0.67 4.63 20.66
C GLY A 58 0.24 4.47 19.43
N SER A 59 1.17 3.54 19.64
CA SER A 59 2.51 3.35 19.06
C SER A 59 2.61 2.82 17.62
N VAL A 60 1.57 2.92 16.78
CA VAL A 60 1.64 2.39 15.41
C VAL A 60 1.91 3.53 14.43
N GLU A 61 3.15 3.59 13.95
CA GLU A 61 3.65 4.62 13.05
C GLU A 61 3.05 4.42 11.65
N PRO A 62 2.19 5.31 11.14
CA PRO A 62 1.56 5.10 9.85
C PRO A 62 2.59 5.26 8.73
N ILE A 63 2.88 4.15 8.05
CA ILE A 63 3.72 4.10 6.85
C ILE A 63 2.83 4.09 5.62
N ARG A 64 3.16 4.91 4.63
CA ARG A 64 2.52 4.89 3.32
C ARG A 64 3.56 4.73 2.24
N ILE A 65 3.38 3.73 1.40
CA ILE A 65 4.19 3.49 0.21
C ILE A 65 3.36 3.91 -1.00
N ILE A 66 3.89 4.82 -1.81
CA ILE A 66 3.19 5.41 -2.94
C ILE A 66 3.99 5.15 -4.19
N LEU A 67 3.45 4.31 -5.09
CA LEU A 67 3.98 4.15 -6.44
C LEU A 67 3.41 5.25 -7.33
N LYS A 68 4.28 5.99 -8.02
CA LYS A 68 3.89 7.04 -8.98
C LYS A 68 3.79 6.46 -10.39
N LEU A 69 2.60 6.55 -10.97
CA LEU A 69 2.30 6.08 -12.31
C LEU A 69 2.67 7.16 -13.34
N LYS A 70 3.24 6.74 -14.46
CA LYS A 70 3.60 7.66 -15.57
C LYS A 70 2.37 8.27 -16.25
N ASN A 71 1.27 7.52 -16.30
CA ASN A 71 0.03 7.90 -16.99
C ASN A 71 -1.15 7.98 -16.01
N ASP A 72 -2.14 8.79 -16.35
CA ASP A 72 -3.41 8.84 -15.63
C ASP A 72 -4.21 7.56 -15.84
N ILE A 73 -4.62 6.95 -14.73
CA ILE A 73 -5.43 5.73 -14.73
C ILE A 73 -6.85 6.05 -14.27
N LYS A 74 -7.84 5.58 -15.04
CA LYS A 74 -9.27 5.76 -14.75
C LYS A 74 -9.87 4.60 -13.94
N ASN A 75 -9.13 3.50 -13.80
CA ASN A 75 -9.56 2.36 -13.01
C ASN A 75 -9.57 2.73 -11.52
N ASN A 76 -10.44 2.06 -10.77
CA ASN A 76 -10.46 2.12 -9.32
C ASN A 76 -10.08 0.75 -8.80
N LEU A 77 -9.26 0.69 -7.76
CA LEU A 77 -8.91 -0.56 -7.10
C LEU A 77 -8.81 -0.30 -5.60
N SER A 78 -9.37 -1.20 -4.81
CA SER A 78 -9.22 -1.20 -3.36
C SER A 78 -9.09 -2.64 -2.90
N ILE A 79 -7.99 -2.94 -2.22
CA ILE A 79 -7.68 -4.23 -1.61
C ILE A 79 -7.44 -3.95 -0.14
N TYR A 80 -8.13 -4.66 0.74
CA TYR A 80 -8.04 -4.42 2.18
C TYR A 80 -8.27 -5.73 2.92
N PRO A 81 -7.77 -5.85 4.18
CA PRO A 81 -7.96 -7.05 4.96
C PRO A 81 -9.45 -7.34 5.15
N SER A 82 -9.84 -8.59 4.94
CA SER A 82 -11.21 -9.03 5.15
C SER A 82 -11.44 -9.22 6.65
N THR A 83 -12.34 -8.42 7.22
CA THR A 83 -12.89 -8.71 8.55
C THR A 83 -14.16 -9.53 8.42
N TYR A 84 -14.61 -10.19 9.50
CA TYR A 84 -15.81 -11.01 9.49
C TYR A 84 -17.05 -10.28 8.93
N LEU A 85 -17.21 -8.99 9.25
CA LEU A 85 -18.31 -8.16 8.72
C LEU A 85 -18.14 -7.83 7.23
N ILE A 86 -16.91 -7.58 6.80
CA ILE A 86 -16.60 -7.32 5.40
C ILE A 86 -16.85 -8.58 4.56
N TYR A 87 -16.40 -9.75 5.04
CA TYR A 87 -16.62 -11.05 4.40
C TYR A 87 -18.11 -11.30 4.11
N LEU A 88 -18.99 -10.97 5.07
CA LEU A 88 -20.43 -11.07 4.89
C LEU A 88 -20.97 -10.13 3.80
N THR A 89 -20.49 -8.88 3.75
CA THR A 89 -20.88 -7.95 2.67
C THR A 89 -20.33 -8.37 1.30
N ASP A 90 -19.16 -8.99 1.30
CA ASP A 90 -18.46 -9.43 0.10
C ASP A 90 -19.10 -10.69 -0.52
N LEU A 91 -19.78 -11.53 0.27
CA LEU A 91 -20.61 -12.63 -0.25
C LEU A 91 -21.73 -12.14 -1.19
N LEU A 92 -22.22 -10.92 -0.98
CA LEU A 92 -23.27 -10.29 -1.80
C LEU A 92 -22.70 -9.35 -2.87
N ALA A 93 -21.58 -8.68 -2.58
CA ALA A 93 -21.01 -7.63 -3.43
C ALA A 93 -19.85 -8.08 -4.33
N GLN A 94 -19.13 -9.17 -3.99
CA GLN A 94 -18.03 -9.65 -4.82
C GLN A 94 -18.57 -10.35 -6.07
N PRO A 95 -18.04 -10.04 -7.27
CA PRO A 95 -18.41 -10.74 -8.49
C PRO A 95 -18.03 -12.22 -8.37
N LYS A 96 -18.98 -13.13 -8.61
CA LYS A 96 -18.80 -14.58 -8.51
C LYS A 96 -17.69 -15.15 -9.44
N ASN A 97 -17.19 -14.38 -10.41
CA ASN A 97 -16.31 -14.84 -11.50
C ASN A 97 -14.86 -14.30 -11.45
N LEU A 98 -14.38 -13.82 -10.29
CA LEU A 98 -13.02 -13.28 -10.19
C LEU A 98 -11.91 -14.35 -10.08
N ASN A 99 -12.25 -15.62 -9.88
CA ASN A 99 -11.30 -16.75 -9.72
C ASN A 99 -10.15 -16.45 -8.74
N ILE A 100 -10.46 -15.75 -7.64
CA ILE A 100 -9.48 -15.43 -6.60
C ILE A 100 -9.10 -16.73 -5.86
N PRO A 101 -7.80 -17.01 -5.65
CA PRO A 101 -7.36 -18.13 -4.82
C PRO A 101 -8.02 -18.11 -3.43
N LYS A 102 -8.32 -19.29 -2.88
CA LYS A 102 -9.12 -19.43 -1.66
C LYS A 102 -8.48 -18.73 -0.47
N GLU A 103 -7.17 -18.87 -0.34
CA GLU A 103 -6.33 -18.30 0.73
C GLU A 103 -6.40 -16.77 0.69
N ILE A 104 -6.28 -16.20 -0.52
CA ILE A 104 -6.36 -14.75 -0.74
C ILE A 104 -7.76 -14.24 -0.45
N LYS A 105 -8.80 -14.97 -0.89
CA LYS A 105 -10.20 -14.60 -0.66
C LYS A 105 -10.59 -14.60 0.83
N GLN A 106 -9.92 -15.41 1.65
CA GLN A 106 -10.16 -15.46 3.09
C GLN A 106 -9.52 -14.29 3.83
N GLN A 107 -8.38 -13.79 3.35
CA GLN A 107 -7.64 -12.70 3.99
C GLN A 107 -7.97 -11.32 3.44
N PHE A 108 -8.39 -11.23 2.18
CA PHE A 108 -8.53 -9.96 1.48
C PHE A 108 -9.88 -9.80 0.77
N SER A 109 -10.29 -8.54 0.75
CA SER A 109 -11.47 -8.06 0.08
C SER A 109 -11.07 -7.15 -1.08
N PHE A 110 -11.64 -7.40 -2.26
CA PHE A 110 -11.31 -6.70 -3.49
C PHE A 110 -12.51 -5.90 -4.00
N ARG A 111 -12.30 -4.61 -4.30
CA ARG A 111 -13.32 -3.71 -4.86
C ARG A 111 -12.74 -2.88 -6.00
N GLY A 112 -13.60 -2.53 -6.95
CA GLY A 112 -13.24 -1.69 -8.10
C GLY A 112 -13.36 -2.40 -9.44
N ASP A 113 -12.40 -2.17 -10.32
CA ASP A 113 -12.37 -2.68 -11.68
C ASP A 113 -12.18 -4.20 -11.74
N LYS A 114 -13.19 -4.91 -12.25
CA LYS A 114 -13.24 -6.38 -12.22
C LYS A 114 -12.19 -7.02 -13.13
N GLU A 115 -11.94 -6.45 -14.31
CA GLU A 115 -10.96 -6.97 -15.25
C GLU A 115 -9.55 -6.80 -14.71
N LEU A 116 -9.27 -5.63 -14.12
CA LEU A 116 -8.00 -5.38 -13.44
C LEU A 116 -7.80 -6.34 -12.26
N ILE A 117 -8.81 -6.52 -11.40
CA ILE A 117 -8.73 -7.46 -10.26
C ILE A 117 -8.43 -8.87 -10.77
N LYS A 118 -9.15 -9.35 -11.78
CA LYS A 118 -8.95 -10.68 -12.36
C LYS A 118 -7.52 -10.88 -12.86
N LYS A 119 -6.93 -9.88 -13.51
CA LYS A 119 -5.53 -9.92 -13.97
C LYS A 119 -4.53 -9.93 -12.81
N ILE A 120 -4.80 -9.17 -11.75
CA ILE A 120 -3.94 -9.09 -10.56
C ILE A 120 -3.94 -10.42 -9.80
N VAL A 121 -5.12 -10.98 -9.50
CA VAL A 121 -5.24 -12.22 -8.71
C VAL A 121 -4.82 -13.47 -9.49
N ALA A 122 -4.73 -13.39 -10.81
CA ALA A 122 -4.16 -14.45 -11.65
C ALA A 122 -2.62 -14.50 -11.57
N ASP A 123 -1.96 -13.43 -11.10
CA ASP A 123 -0.51 -13.40 -10.93
C ASP A 123 -0.12 -14.02 -9.58
N SER A 124 0.55 -15.17 -9.61
CA SER A 124 0.98 -15.90 -8.41
C SER A 124 2.00 -15.11 -7.58
N ARG A 125 2.80 -14.25 -8.20
CA ARG A 125 3.77 -13.40 -7.52
C ARG A 125 3.06 -12.35 -6.67
N PHE A 126 1.94 -11.82 -7.17
CA PHE A 126 1.10 -10.89 -6.41
C PHE A 126 0.46 -11.58 -5.22
N CYS A 127 -0.16 -12.75 -5.44
CA CYS A 127 -0.80 -13.49 -4.36
C CYS A 127 0.21 -13.84 -3.25
N SER A 128 1.42 -14.28 -3.63
CA SER A 128 2.49 -14.59 -2.68
C SER A 128 3.02 -13.37 -1.93
N SER A 129 3.04 -12.19 -2.57
CA SER A 129 3.54 -10.96 -1.97
C SER A 129 2.56 -10.28 -1.01
N ILE A 130 1.28 -10.65 -1.04
CA ILE A 130 0.28 -10.12 -0.09
C ILE A 130 -0.20 -11.16 0.93
N LEU A 131 0.09 -12.44 0.72
CA LEU A 131 -0.35 -13.48 1.64
C LEU A 131 0.26 -13.27 3.03
N ASN A 132 -0.59 -13.43 4.05
CA ASN A 132 -0.32 -13.21 5.47
C ASN A 132 0.05 -11.76 5.83
N GLU A 133 -0.23 -10.80 4.93
CA GLU A 133 -0.02 -9.38 5.20
C GLU A 133 -1.32 -8.72 5.69
N PHE A 134 -1.17 -7.71 6.55
CA PHE A 134 -2.26 -6.79 6.90
C PHE A 134 -2.04 -5.46 6.19
N ILE A 135 -2.43 -5.40 4.91
CA ILE A 135 -2.16 -4.26 4.04
C ILE A 135 -3.42 -3.73 3.37
N TYR A 136 -3.44 -2.42 3.16
CA TYR A 136 -4.44 -1.71 2.39
C TYR A 136 -3.81 -1.20 1.10
N ILE A 137 -4.32 -1.60 -0.06
CA ILE A 137 -3.89 -1.10 -1.37
C ILE A 137 -5.03 -0.33 -2.01
N SER A 138 -4.74 0.84 -2.56
CA SER A 138 -5.74 1.68 -3.20
C SER A 138 -5.21 2.42 -4.43
N LEU A 139 -6.06 2.47 -5.45
CA LEU A 139 -5.95 3.30 -6.64
C LEU A 139 -7.27 4.04 -6.78
N PHE A 140 -7.26 5.36 -6.59
CA PHE A 140 -8.47 6.17 -6.65
C PHE A 140 -8.49 7.02 -7.92
N ARG A 141 -9.66 7.17 -8.53
CA ARG A 141 -9.87 8.10 -9.67
C ARG A 141 -9.52 9.55 -9.34
N SER A 142 -9.67 9.97 -8.08
CA SER A 142 -9.28 11.31 -7.61
C SER A 142 -7.76 11.52 -7.53
N LYS A 143 -6.98 10.43 -7.58
CA LYS A 143 -5.51 10.44 -7.59
C LYS A 143 -4.98 9.48 -8.66
N PRO A 144 -5.23 9.77 -9.95
CA PRO A 144 -5.09 8.80 -11.04
C PRO A 144 -3.63 8.42 -11.35
N LYS A 145 -2.65 9.15 -10.80
CA LYS A 145 -1.21 8.92 -10.99
C LYS A 145 -0.53 8.17 -9.84
N GLN A 146 -1.29 7.53 -8.95
CA GLN A 146 -0.65 6.82 -7.84
C GLN A 146 -1.42 5.60 -7.34
N ILE A 147 -0.65 4.59 -6.98
CA ILE A 147 -1.10 3.45 -6.18
C ILE A 147 -0.54 3.64 -4.77
N MET A 148 -1.40 3.53 -3.76
CA MET A 148 -1.02 3.66 -2.36
C MET A 148 -1.15 2.32 -1.66
N LEU A 149 -0.10 1.88 -0.98
CA LEU A 149 -0.08 0.74 -0.07
C LEU A 149 0.21 1.23 1.35
N THR A 150 -0.59 0.78 2.31
CA THR A 150 -0.43 1.09 3.74
C THR A 150 -0.44 -0.23 4.52
N PRO A 151 0.70 -0.68 5.07
CA PRO A 151 0.71 -1.77 6.03
C PRO A 151 0.12 -1.30 7.36
N GLU A 152 -0.69 -2.15 7.99
CA GLU A 152 -1.35 -1.86 9.26
C GLU A 152 -0.35 -1.79 10.42
N TYR A 153 0.64 -2.69 10.44
CA TYR A 153 1.61 -2.84 11.52
C TYR A 153 3.00 -2.27 11.19
N GLY A 154 3.09 -1.39 10.19
CA GLY A 154 4.37 -0.81 9.76
C GLY A 154 5.20 -1.75 8.90
N LEU A 155 6.52 -1.65 8.98
CA LEU A 155 7.47 -2.43 8.19
C LEU A 155 8.45 -3.14 9.13
N GLU A 156 8.72 -4.41 8.85
CA GLU A 156 9.53 -5.25 9.75
C GLU A 156 10.99 -5.36 9.30
N SER A 157 11.23 -5.38 7.98
CA SER A 157 12.56 -5.51 7.40
C SER A 157 12.62 -4.94 5.97
N VAL A 158 13.83 -4.84 5.40
CA VAL A 158 14.02 -4.45 4.00
C VAL A 158 13.39 -5.49 3.06
N GLU A 159 13.45 -6.77 3.42
CA GLU A 159 12.81 -7.87 2.68
C GLU A 159 11.29 -7.73 2.69
N HIS A 160 10.69 -7.42 3.84
CA HIS A 160 9.26 -7.12 3.93
C HIS A 160 8.91 -5.93 3.04
N PHE A 161 9.69 -4.84 3.08
CA PHE A 161 9.49 -3.71 2.16
C PHE A 161 9.54 -4.14 0.67
N ASN A 162 10.53 -4.94 0.28
CA ASN A 162 10.68 -5.43 -1.09
C ASN A 162 9.52 -6.31 -1.54
N LYS A 163 8.96 -7.12 -0.62
CA LYS A 163 7.74 -7.90 -0.84
C LYS A 163 6.57 -6.98 -1.18
N LEU A 164 6.36 -5.91 -0.42
CA LEU A 164 5.28 -4.93 -0.66
C LEU A 164 5.49 -4.13 -1.95
N ILE A 165 6.73 -3.75 -2.28
CA ILE A 165 7.05 -3.09 -3.56
C ILE A 165 6.73 -4.01 -4.74
N THR A 166 7.04 -5.29 -4.62
CA THR A 166 6.71 -6.29 -5.64
C THR A 166 5.20 -6.31 -5.92
N ALA A 167 4.37 -6.28 -4.87
CA ALA A 167 2.92 -6.19 -5.04
C ALA A 167 2.49 -4.94 -5.84
N LEU A 168 3.07 -3.77 -5.53
CA LEU A 168 2.78 -2.51 -6.23
C LEU A 168 3.21 -2.53 -7.71
N ILE A 169 4.41 -3.06 -7.99
CA ILE A 169 4.93 -3.17 -9.36
C ILE A 169 4.04 -4.07 -10.21
N ILE A 170 3.60 -5.21 -9.68
CA ILE A 170 2.71 -6.11 -10.42
C ILE A 170 1.38 -5.42 -10.72
N ILE A 171 0.82 -4.65 -9.79
CA ILE A 171 -0.40 -3.86 -10.07
C ILE A 171 -0.13 -2.87 -11.20
N GLU A 172 1.00 -2.16 -11.20
CA GLU A 172 1.37 -1.27 -12.30
C GLU A 172 1.47 -2.02 -13.64
N GLU A 173 2.11 -3.18 -13.68
CA GLU A 173 2.18 -4.05 -14.87
C GLU A 173 0.77 -4.38 -15.39
N LYS A 174 -0.12 -4.84 -14.50
CA LYS A 174 -1.48 -5.25 -14.90
C LYS A 174 -2.36 -4.10 -15.33
N ILE A 175 -2.17 -2.90 -14.77
CA ILE A 175 -2.84 -1.69 -15.25
C ILE A 175 -2.46 -1.39 -16.70
N LYS A 176 -1.19 -1.55 -17.07
CA LYS A 176 -0.71 -1.28 -18.45
C LYS A 176 -1.32 -2.24 -19.48
N GLU A 177 -1.73 -3.43 -19.04
CA GLU A 177 -2.36 -4.44 -19.88
C GLU A 177 -3.88 -4.22 -20.08
N VAL A 178 -4.53 -3.34 -19.32
CA VAL A 178 -5.97 -3.08 -19.47
C VAL A 178 -6.19 -2.09 -20.63
N PRO A 179 -6.99 -2.43 -21.65
CA PRO A 179 -7.30 -1.50 -22.74
C PRO A 179 -7.97 -0.23 -22.18
N ARG A 180 -7.55 0.93 -22.70
CA ARG A 180 -7.95 2.26 -22.24
C ARG A 180 -9.30 2.71 -22.78
#